data_AF-A0A7K4ZMQ0-F1
#
_entry.id   AF-A0A7K4ZMQ0-F1
#
_cell.length_a   1.000
_cell.length_b   1.000
_cell.length_c   1.000
_cell.angle_alpha   90.00
_cell.angle_beta   90.00
_cell.angle_gamma   90.00
#
_symmetry.space_group_name_H-M   'P 1'
#
loop_
_entity.id
_entity.type
_entity.pdbx_description
1 polymer ?
#
loop_
_entity_poly.entity_id
_entity_poly.type
_entity_poly.pdbx_seq_one_letter_code
_entity_poly.pdbx_strand_id
1 'polypeptide(L)' 'GGEAGMKRTAPRATLRRIIRKHKPELRLAANADLLVHLSFLLFLHRLAEEARTNAFEDKSTIIKPEHTIAAAKVIKHFKY' A
#
# COMPACT_ATOMS: atom_id res chain seq x y z
N GLY A 1 2.81 -26.06 -7.55
CA GLY A 1 3.16 -24.63 -7.47
C GLY A 1 1.89 -23.85 -7.26
N GLY A 2 1.72 -23.27 -6.07
CA GLY A 2 0.52 -22.49 -5.75
C GLY A 2 0.72 -21.04 -6.18
N GLU A 3 0.02 -20.60 -7.23
CA GLU A 3 -0.15 -19.17 -7.47
C GLU A 3 -0.98 -18.60 -6.31
N ALA A 4 -0.31 -18.02 -5.32
CA ALA A 4 -0.95 -17.12 -4.36
C ALA A 4 -1.31 -15.82 -5.10
N GLY A 5 -2.26 -15.90 -6.04
CA GLY A 5 -2.78 -14.74 -6.75
C GLY A 5 -3.43 -13.80 -5.76
N MET A 6 -2.90 -12.58 -5.64
CA MET A 6 -3.49 -11.54 -4.82
C MET A 6 -4.94 -11.33 -5.27
N LYS A 7 -5.91 -11.54 -4.35
CA LYS A 7 -7.33 -11.30 -4.64
C LYS A 7 -7.48 -9.87 -5.17
N ARG A 8 -7.88 -9.75 -6.44
CA ARG A 8 -7.96 -8.45 -7.15
C ARG A 8 -9.19 -7.62 -6.78
N THR A 9 -10.11 -8.19 -5.98
CA THR A 9 -11.35 -7.51 -5.56
C THR A 9 -11.07 -6.46 -4.49
N ALA A 10 -11.43 -5.21 -4.76
CA ALA A 10 -11.28 -4.11 -3.82
C ALA A 10 -12.14 -4.33 -2.54
N PRO A 11 -11.56 -4.19 -1.33
CA PRO A 11 -12.29 -4.36 -0.07
C PRO A 11 -13.06 -3.08 0.31
N ARG A 12 -14.09 -2.74 -0.48
CA ARG A 12 -14.84 -1.47 -0.44
C ARG A 12 -15.36 -1.10 0.95
N ALA A 13 -16.03 -2.03 1.65
CA ALA A 13 -16.59 -1.80 2.98
C ALA A 13 -15.49 -1.49 4.02
N THR A 14 -14.36 -2.20 3.94
CA THR A 14 -13.21 -1.99 4.81
C THR A 14 -12.57 -0.62 4.56
N LEU A 15 -12.38 -0.23 3.29
CA LEU A 15 -11.83 1.09 2.95
C LEU A 15 -12.69 2.22 3.51
N ARG A 16 -14.01 2.16 3.30
CA ARG A 16 -14.95 3.16 3.85
C ARG A 16 -14.90 3.21 5.37
N ARG A 17 -14.81 2.06 6.04
CA ARG A 17 -14.70 1.98 7.51
C ARG A 17 -13.39 2.59 8.02
N ILE A 18 -12.26 2.32 7.38
CA ILE A 18 -10.96 2.90 7.74
C ILE A 18 -10.99 4.42 7.57
N ILE A 19 -11.49 4.90 6.43
CA ILE A 19 -11.56 6.35 6.14
C ILE A 19 -12.44 7.05 7.18
N ARG A 20 -13.65 6.52 7.46
CA ARG A 20 -14.56 7.07 8.47
C ARG A 20 -13.97 7.03 9.89
N LYS A 21 -13.16 6.03 10.22
CA LYS A 21 -12.47 5.96 11.53
C LYS A 21 -11.48 7.11 11.70
N HIS A 22 -10.81 7.55 10.64
CA HIS A 22 -9.81 8.62 10.69
C HIS A 22 -10.41 10.01 10.44
N LYS A 23 -11.48 10.10 9.66
CA LYS A 23 -12.21 11.34 9.34
C LYS A 23 -13.73 11.07 9.36
N PRO A 24 -14.37 11.07 10.55
CA PRO A 24 -15.78 10.69 10.69
C PRO A 24 -16.76 11.61 9.95
N GLU A 25 -16.39 12.88 9.77
CA GLU A 25 -17.16 13.89 9.05
C GLU A 25 -17.08 13.76 7.51
N LEU A 26 -16.10 13.02 6.99
CA LEU A 26 -15.87 12.89 5.55
C LEU A 26 -16.88 11.92 4.90
N ARG A 27 -17.65 12.42 3.94
CA ARG A 27 -18.54 11.61 3.09
C ARG A 27 -17.86 11.29 1.76
N LEU A 28 -17.66 10.01 1.48
CA LEU A 28 -17.14 9.55 0.18
C LEU A 28 -18.26 9.48 -0.85
N ALA A 29 -18.05 10.15 -1.99
CA ALA A 29 -18.90 10.00 -3.16
C ALA A 29 -18.97 8.53 -3.64
N ALA A 30 -19.95 8.23 -4.50
CA ALA A 30 -20.05 6.93 -5.13
C ALA A 30 -18.74 6.61 -5.88
N ASN A 31 -18.26 5.37 -5.73
CA ASN A 31 -17.03 4.86 -6.35
C ASN A 31 -15.70 5.56 -5.98
N ALA A 32 -15.70 6.64 -5.20
CA ALA A 32 -14.48 7.29 -4.72
C ALA A 32 -13.58 6.33 -3.92
N ASP A 33 -14.17 5.32 -3.28
CA ASP A 33 -13.45 4.26 -2.59
C ASP A 33 -12.57 3.41 -3.52
N LEU A 34 -12.91 3.30 -4.81
CA LEU A 34 -12.09 2.60 -5.81
C LEU A 34 -10.85 3.42 -6.18
N LEU A 35 -10.95 4.74 -6.25
CA LEU A 35 -9.79 5.62 -6.48
C LEU A 35 -8.83 5.58 -5.28
N VAL A 36 -9.37 5.54 -4.06
CA VAL A 36 -8.56 5.33 -2.86
C VAL A 36 -7.90 3.95 -2.89
N HIS A 37 -8.61 2.90 -3.32
CA HIS A 37 -8.02 1.57 -3.48
C HIS A 37 -6.88 1.56 -4.50
N LEU A 38 -7.06 2.20 -5.65
CA LEU A 38 -6.02 2.34 -6.66
C LEU A 38 -4.80 3.07 -6.11
N SER A 39 -5.02 4.18 -5.41
CA SER A 39 -3.95 4.94 -4.76
C SER A 39 -3.17 4.09 -3.75
N PHE A 40 -3.89 3.25 -2.99
CA PHE A 40 -3.28 2.29 -2.06
C PHE A 40 -2.48 1.19 -2.79
N LEU A 41 -2.98 0.65 -3.90
CA LEU A 41 -2.24 -0.33 -4.70
C LEU A 41 -0.95 0.27 -5.28
N LEU A 42 -1.00 1.51 -5.78
CA LEU A 42 0.17 2.22 -6.29
C LEU A 42 1.18 2.51 -5.16
N PHE A 43 0.70 2.84 -3.96
CA PHE A 43 1.54 2.98 -2.78
C PHE A 43 2.26 1.66 -2.44
N LEU A 44 1.53 0.53 -2.40
CA LEU A 44 2.13 -0.79 -2.13
C LEU A 44 3.13 -1.21 -3.21
N HIS A 45 2.85 -0.91 -4.49
CA HIS A 45 3.76 -1.20 -5.58
C HIS A 45 5.11 -0.51 -5.38
N ARG A 46 5.09 0.80 -5.14
CA ARG A 46 6.30 1.59 -4.89
C ARG A 46 7.01 1.14 -3.62
N LEU A 47 6.27 0.79 -2.57
CA LEU A 47 6.85 0.26 -1.34
C LEU A 47 7.56 -1.07 -1.58
N ALA A 48 6.98 -1.95 -2.40
CA ALA A 48 7.61 -3.21 -2.75
C ALA A 48 8.84 -3.02 -3.63
N GLU A 49 8.83 -2.08 -4.59
CA GLU A 49 10.00 -1.75 -5.42
C GLU A 49 11.15 -1.20 -4.58
N GLU A 50 10.87 -0.24 -3.71
CA GLU A 50 11.86 0.39 -2.85
C GLU A 50 12.43 -0.61 -1.83
N ALA A 51 11.57 -1.42 -1.20
CA ALA A 51 12.02 -2.45 -0.26
C ALA A 51 12.85 -3.55 -0.94
N ARG A 52 12.54 -3.91 -2.20
CA ARG A 52 13.38 -4.82 -2.99
C ARG A 52 14.74 -4.21 -3.31
N THR A 53 14.78 -2.94 -3.66
CA THR A 53 16.03 -2.20 -3.94
C THR A 53 16.92 -2.19 -2.70
N ASN A 54 16.37 -1.82 -1.54
CA ASN A 54 17.09 -1.84 -0.27
C ASN A 54 17.62 -3.23 0.10
N ALA A 55 16.80 -4.28 -0.12
CA ALA A 55 17.25 -5.66 0.12
C ALA A 55 18.40 -6.07 -0.80
N PHE A 56 18.34 -5.67 -2.07
CA PHE A 56 19.39 -5.94 -3.05
C PHE A 56 20.70 -5.23 -2.70
N GLU A 57 20.63 -3.97 -2.27
CA GLU A 57 21.80 -3.20 -1.81
C GLU A 57 22.44 -3.83 -0.55
N ASP A 58 21.63 -4.37 0.37
CA ASP A 58 22.09 -5.13 1.54
C ASP A 58 22.57 -6.56 1.19
N LYS A 59 22.59 -6.94 -0.09
CA LYS A 59 22.90 -8.31 -0.57
C LYS A 59 22.01 -9.38 0.08
N SER A 60 20.80 -8.98 0.46
CA SER A 60 19.81 -9.83 1.09
C SER A 60 18.97 -10.57 0.05
N THR A 61 18.79 -11.88 0.25
CA THR A 61 17.93 -12.69 -0.62
C THR A 61 16.46 -12.62 -0.23
N ILE A 62 16.14 -12.00 0.91
CA ILE A 62 14.77 -11.82 1.41
C ILE A 62 14.53 -10.37 1.82
N ILE A 63 13.27 -9.93 1.73
CA ILE A 63 12.86 -8.64 2.28
C ILE A 63 12.68 -8.78 3.79
N LYS A 64 13.43 -7.99 4.56
CA LYS A 64 13.38 -7.95 6.02
C LYS A 64 12.71 -6.66 6.51
N PRO A 65 12.30 -6.58 7.79
CA PRO A 65 11.66 -5.40 8.35
C PRO A 65 12.42 -4.10 8.09
N GLU A 66 13.74 -4.08 8.25
CA GLU A 66 14.61 -2.92 8.03
C GLU A 66 14.48 -2.35 6.60
N HIS A 67 14.41 -3.19 5.58
CA HIS A 67 14.25 -2.75 4.18
C HIS A 67 12.89 -2.05 3.97
N THR A 68 11.83 -2.61 4.56
CA THR A 68 10.47 -2.04 4.48
C THR A 68 10.33 -0.74 5.29
N ILE A 69 10.98 -0.65 6.45
CA ILE A 69 11.00 0.56 7.28
C ILE A 69 11.76 1.67 6.55
N ALA A 70 12.90 1.37 5.94
CA ALA A 70 13.66 2.32 5.13
C ALA A 70 12.83 2.80 3.94
N ALA A 71 12.23 1.88 3.18
CA ALA A 71 11.37 2.20 2.05
C ALA A 71 10.16 3.07 2.43
N ALA A 72 9.49 2.76 3.55
CA ALA A 72 8.35 3.53 4.03
C ALA A 72 8.72 4.98 4.37
N LYS A 73 9.95 5.25 4.83
CA LYS A 73 10.42 6.61 5.10
C LYS A 73 10.58 7.43 3.82
N VAL A 74 11.10 6.81 2.74
CA VAL A 74 11.24 7.44 1.43
C VAL A 74 9.85 7.78 0.86
N ILE A 75 8.92 6.83 0.93
CA ILE A 75 7.57 6.95 0.39
C ILE A 75 6.67 7.85 1.26
N LYS A 76 7.07 8.21 2.47
CA LYS A 76 6.31 9.18 3.30
C LYS A 76 6.09 10.52 2.58
N HIS A 77 6.92 10.86 1.59
CA HIS A 77 6.78 12.06 0.76
C HIS A 77 5.84 11.90 -0.44
N PHE A 78 5.17 10.75 -0.59
CA PHE A 78 4.08 10.57 -1.56
C PHE A 78 2.88 11.43 -1.16
N LYS A 79 3.02 12.74 -1.33
CA LYS A 79 1.93 13.70 -1.35
C LYS A 79 1.40 13.73 -2.78
N TYR A 80 0.15 13.32 -2.96
CA TYR A 80 -0.67 13.85 -4.03
C TYR A 80 -1.15 15.24 -3.63
#